data_AF-A0A7W7VPW2-F1
#
_entry.id   AF-A0A7W7VPW2-F1
#
_cell.length_a   1.000
_cell.length_b   1.000
_cell.length_c   1.000
_cell.angle_alpha   90.00
_cell.angle_beta   90.00
_cell.angle_gamma   90.00
#
_symmetry.space_group_name_H-M   'P 1'
#
loop_
_entity.id
_entity.type
_entity.pdbx_description
1 polymer ?
#
loop_
_entity_poly.entity_id
_entity_poly.type
_entity_poly.pdbx_seq_one_letter_code
_entity_poly.pdbx_strand_id
1 'polypeptide(L)'
;MRRARRLTCMLAAVLTLGSCGIAPTEVRDLGRPPVISYSPTWVTVYLLRNGRLEPAKIPVGSDSAKNIVDTLFRAGKQPPKAGLTSALGSFSHHDTETTRYRDESQRNDPAGNLGYRLTVIVTGPGELSREGLAQITCTIRQNKQESIWSVEVTRLFPGPPKTWGEHTCFEYRDLAAKGVRLPP
;
A
#
# COMPACT_ATOMS: atom_id res chain seq x y z
N MET A 1 -68.60 -35.48 -46.22
CA MET A 1 -67.21 -35.84 -45.85
C MET A 1 -66.41 -34.57 -45.53
N ARG A 2 -65.50 -34.59 -44.55
CA ARG A 2 -64.47 -33.58 -44.19
C ARG A 2 -64.65 -32.70 -42.93
N ARG A 3 -65.83 -32.60 -42.29
CA ARG A 3 -65.95 -31.81 -41.02
C ARG A 3 -65.59 -32.58 -39.75
N ALA A 4 -65.93 -33.87 -39.69
CA ALA A 4 -65.62 -34.72 -38.53
C ALA A 4 -64.12 -35.04 -38.35
N ARG A 5 -63.30 -34.88 -39.40
CA ARG A 5 -61.85 -35.15 -39.36
C ARG A 5 -61.00 -33.99 -38.85
N ARG A 6 -61.57 -32.77 -38.74
CA ARG A 6 -60.83 -31.59 -38.28
C ARG A 6 -60.88 -31.39 -36.77
N LEU A 7 -61.89 -31.96 -36.09
CA LEU A 7 -62.04 -31.85 -34.64
C LEU A 7 -61.10 -32.80 -33.87
N THR A 8 -60.74 -33.95 -34.46
CA THR A 8 -59.84 -34.92 -33.82
C THR A 8 -58.38 -34.47 -33.78
N CYS A 9 -57.93 -33.70 -34.78
CA CYS A 9 -56.56 -33.14 -34.77
C CYS A 9 -56.40 -31.93 -33.83
N MET A 10 -57.49 -31.25 -33.46
CA MET A 10 -57.41 -30.09 -32.57
C MET A 10 -57.35 -30.48 -31.09
N LEU A 11 -57.94 -31.63 -30.71
CA LEU A 11 -57.81 -32.15 -29.33
C LEU A 11 -56.42 -32.73 -29.03
N ALA A 12 -55.69 -33.22 -30.03
CA ALA A 12 -54.34 -33.74 -29.84
C ALA A 12 -53.28 -32.64 -29.63
N ALA A 13 -53.57 -31.40 -30.03
CA ALA A 13 -52.64 -30.27 -29.92
C ALA A 13 -52.69 -29.53 -28.57
N VAL A 14 -53.69 -29.82 -27.72
CA VAL A 14 -53.86 -29.14 -26.42
C VAL A 14 -53.16 -29.87 -25.27
N LEU A 15 -52.76 -31.14 -25.46
CA LEU A 15 -52.11 -31.96 -24.43
C LEU A 15 -50.58 -31.83 -24.37
N THR A 16 -49.96 -30.99 -25.20
CA THR A 16 -48.50 -30.78 -25.22
C THR A 16 -48.03 -29.55 -24.43
N LEU A 17 -48.92 -28.89 -23.66
CA LEU A 17 -48.52 -27.99 -22.59
C LEU A 17 -48.04 -28.78 -21.37
N GLY A 18 -47.09 -29.68 -21.58
CA GLY A 18 -46.26 -30.23 -20.52
C GLY A 18 -45.40 -29.09 -19.99
N SER A 19 -45.88 -28.40 -18.97
CA SER A 19 -45.04 -27.54 -18.16
C SER A 19 -43.91 -28.40 -17.61
N CYS A 20 -42.69 -28.21 -18.12
CA CYS A 20 -41.48 -28.59 -17.41
C CYS A 20 -41.43 -27.77 -16.12
N GLY A 21 -42.11 -28.29 -15.08
CA GLY A 21 -42.05 -27.74 -13.74
C GLY A 21 -40.64 -27.98 -13.21
N ILE A 22 -39.86 -26.91 -13.10
CA ILE A 22 -38.65 -26.94 -12.29
C ILE A 22 -39.14 -27.18 -10.86
N ALA A 23 -38.87 -28.38 -10.33
CA ALA A 23 -39.14 -28.66 -8.92
C ALA A 23 -38.36 -27.64 -8.08
N PRO A 24 -39.00 -26.94 -7.12
CA PRO A 24 -38.30 -25.96 -6.30
C PRO A 24 -37.14 -26.67 -5.60
N THR A 25 -35.91 -26.26 -5.90
CA THR A 25 -34.75 -26.72 -5.15
C THR A 25 -34.82 -26.07 -3.79
N GLU A 26 -34.87 -26.87 -2.72
CA GLU A 26 -34.87 -26.36 -1.36
C GLU A 26 -33.69 -25.41 -1.15
N VAL A 27 -33.96 -24.25 -0.54
CA VAL A 27 -32.92 -23.30 -0.17
C VAL A 27 -32.16 -23.91 1.00
N ARG A 28 -30.97 -24.44 0.73
CA ARG A 28 -30.04 -24.88 1.78
C ARG A 28 -29.36 -23.64 2.36
N ASP A 29 -29.77 -23.26 3.57
CA ASP A 29 -29.04 -22.27 4.37
C ASP A 29 -27.70 -22.91 4.79
N LEU A 30 -26.62 -22.47 4.15
CA LEU A 30 -25.24 -22.94 4.44
C LEU A 30 -24.63 -22.24 5.66
N GLY A 31 -25.47 -21.58 6.46
CA GLY A 31 -25.06 -20.83 7.63
C GLY A 31 -24.77 -19.36 7.27
N ARG A 32 -24.48 -18.58 8.31
CA ARG A 32 -24.19 -17.16 8.15
C ARG A 32 -22.98 -16.98 7.22
N PRO A 33 -23.04 -16.04 6.27
CA PRO A 33 -21.89 -15.73 5.43
C PRO A 33 -20.69 -15.38 6.32
N PRO A 34 -19.47 -15.81 5.97
CA PRO A 34 -18.29 -15.48 6.74
C PRO A 34 -18.17 -13.95 6.85
N VAL A 35 -18.12 -13.46 8.08
CA VAL A 35 -17.95 -12.04 8.36
C VAL A 35 -16.46 -11.75 8.33
N ILE A 36 -15.99 -10.98 7.34
CA ILE A 36 -14.59 -10.55 7.27
C ILE A 36 -14.39 -9.53 8.39
N SER A 37 -13.72 -9.92 9.48
CA SER A 37 -13.31 -8.98 10.53
C SER A 37 -11.93 -8.41 10.18
N TYR A 38 -11.87 -7.10 9.96
CA TYR A 38 -10.62 -6.40 9.67
C TYR A 38 -10.04 -5.84 10.97
N SER A 39 -8.92 -6.39 11.45
CA SER A 39 -8.12 -5.76 12.50
C SER A 39 -7.14 -4.79 11.87
N PRO A 40 -7.21 -3.48 12.16
CA PRO A 40 -6.32 -2.50 11.54
C PRO A 40 -4.88 -2.70 12.01
N THR A 41 -3.97 -2.78 11.05
CA THR A 41 -2.54 -2.68 11.30
C THR A 41 -2.18 -1.21 11.57
N TRP A 42 -1.26 -0.96 12.49
CA TRP A 42 -0.82 0.39 12.82
C TRP A 42 0.61 0.61 12.34
N VAL A 43 0.82 1.67 11.57
CA VAL A 43 2.15 2.11 11.15
C VAL A 43 2.49 3.42 11.84
N THR A 44 3.77 3.62 12.11
CA THR A 44 4.31 4.86 12.67
C THR A 44 4.96 5.66 11.55
N VAL A 45 4.41 6.82 11.20
CA VAL A 45 5.03 7.75 10.26
C VAL A 45 5.68 8.90 11.02
N TYR A 46 6.82 9.39 10.55
CA TYR A 46 7.43 10.59 11.12
C TYR A 46 6.97 11.85 10.37
N LEU A 47 6.39 12.76 11.13
CA LEU A 47 6.00 14.10 10.68
C LEU A 47 6.84 15.14 11.40
N LEU A 48 6.66 16.41 11.05
CA LEU A 48 7.44 17.50 11.64
C LEU A 48 6.63 18.25 12.68
N ARG A 49 7.25 18.50 13.83
CA ARG A 49 6.82 19.55 14.77
C ARG A 49 8.00 20.44 15.04
N ASN A 50 7.88 21.73 14.73
CA ASN A 50 8.96 22.71 14.90
C ASN A 50 10.28 22.26 14.25
N GLY A 51 10.22 21.67 13.05
CA GLY A 51 11.37 21.16 12.31
C GLY A 51 11.98 19.86 12.85
N ARG A 52 11.35 19.20 13.83
CA ARG A 52 11.81 17.92 14.41
C ARG A 52 10.86 16.78 14.07
N LEU A 53 11.42 15.58 13.90
CA LEU A 53 10.68 14.35 13.64
C LEU A 53 9.90 13.90 14.87
N GLU A 54 8.59 13.88 14.73
CA GLU A 54 7.61 13.42 15.72
C GLU A 54 6.81 12.23 15.16
N PRO A 55 6.72 11.11 15.89
CA PRO A 55 6.00 9.93 15.42
C PRO A 55 4.48 10.13 15.50
N ALA A 56 3.79 9.75 14.44
CA ALA A 56 2.34 9.65 14.38
C ALA A 56 1.92 8.21 14.03
N LYS A 57 1.05 7.62 14.85
CA LYS A 57 0.48 6.30 14.57
C LYS A 57 -0.76 6.44 13.70
N ILE A 58 -0.79 5.72 12.58
CA ILE A 58 -1.87 5.77 11.60
C ILE A 58 -2.37 4.35 11.33
N PRO A 59 -3.69 4.10 11.34
CA PRO A 59 -4.25 2.80 10.99
C PRO A 59 -4.19 2.60 9.47
N VAL A 60 -3.84 1.40 9.04
CA VAL A 60 -3.65 1.06 7.63
C VAL A 60 -4.16 -0.33 7.27
N GLY A 61 -4.36 -0.53 5.96
CA GLY A 61 -4.76 -1.77 5.28
C GLY A 61 -3.72 -2.92 5.34
N SER A 62 -2.44 -2.56 5.44
CA SER A 62 -1.29 -3.46 5.30
C SER A 62 -0.03 -2.74 5.80
N ASP A 63 0.96 -3.48 6.29
CA ASP A 63 2.30 -3.00 6.62
C ASP A 63 3.32 -3.15 5.47
N SER A 64 2.85 -3.37 4.24
CA SER A 64 3.73 -3.36 3.06
C SER A 64 4.46 -2.03 2.89
N ALA A 65 5.70 -2.08 2.38
CA ALA A 65 6.53 -0.89 2.16
C ALA A 65 5.80 0.18 1.33
N LYS A 66 5.16 -0.23 0.23
CA LYS A 66 4.33 0.67 -0.59
C LYS A 66 3.26 1.38 0.24
N ASN A 67 2.50 0.64 1.05
CA ASN A 67 1.41 1.23 1.83
C ASN A 67 1.91 2.13 2.98
N ILE A 68 3.06 1.81 3.57
CA ILE A 68 3.74 2.69 4.55
C ILE A 68 4.13 4.02 3.88
N VAL A 69 4.78 3.96 2.72
CA VAL A 69 5.21 5.16 1.97
C VAL A 69 4.00 5.97 1.51
N ASP A 70 2.99 5.34 0.91
CA ASP A 70 1.73 6.00 0.52
C ASP A 70 1.07 6.70 1.73
N THR A 71 1.09 6.05 2.89
CA THR A 71 0.53 6.61 4.13
C THR A 71 1.32 7.82 4.62
N LEU A 72 2.65 7.80 4.53
CA LEU A 72 3.50 8.95 4.85
C LEU A 72 3.19 10.15 3.95
N PHE A 73 3.15 9.96 2.62
CA PHE A 73 2.86 11.05 1.69
C PHE A 73 1.44 11.61 1.86
N ARG A 74 0.46 10.74 2.14
CA ARG A 74 -0.91 11.16 2.48
C ARG A 74 -0.92 11.98 3.78
N ALA A 75 -0.26 11.51 4.82
CA ALA A 75 -0.13 12.22 6.09
C ALA A 75 0.65 13.54 5.93
N GLY A 76 1.54 13.63 4.95
CA GLY A 76 2.26 14.86 4.63
C GLY A 76 1.37 15.95 4.05
N LYS A 77 0.37 15.56 3.25
CA LYS A 77 -0.65 16.48 2.71
C LYS A 77 -1.73 16.81 3.73
N GLN A 78 -2.09 15.83 4.55
CA GLN A 78 -3.12 15.96 5.56
C GLN A 78 -2.63 15.37 6.89
N PRO A 79 -1.93 16.17 7.72
CA PRO A 79 -1.42 15.70 9.01
C PRO A 79 -2.56 15.20 9.92
N PRO A 80 -2.36 14.10 10.65
CA PRO A 80 -3.40 13.48 11.48
C PRO A 80 -3.68 14.26 12.78
N LYS A 81 -2.83 15.23 13.14
CA LYS A 81 -2.95 16.03 14.36
C LYS A 81 -2.55 17.48 14.10
N ALA A 82 -3.17 18.40 14.82
CA ALA A 82 -2.80 19.81 14.78
C ALA A 82 -1.34 20.05 15.22
N GLY A 83 -0.68 21.00 14.56
CA GLY A 83 0.72 21.36 14.81
C GLY A 83 1.75 20.38 14.25
N LEU A 84 1.32 19.32 13.56
CA LEU A 84 2.19 18.52 12.71
C LEU A 84 2.20 19.09 11.29
N THR A 85 3.37 19.11 10.67
CA THR A 85 3.60 19.53 9.29
C THR A 85 4.44 18.48 8.56
N SER A 86 4.76 18.72 7.29
CA SER A 86 5.58 17.82 6.50
C SER A 86 6.35 18.60 5.43
N ALA A 87 7.60 18.22 5.21
CA ALA A 87 8.40 18.68 4.08
C ALA A 87 7.99 18.00 2.76
N LEU A 88 7.12 16.99 2.82
CA LEU A 88 6.64 16.22 1.67
C LEU A 88 5.39 16.81 1.00
N GLY A 89 4.87 17.95 1.49
CA GLY A 89 3.56 18.48 1.08
C GLY A 89 3.42 18.79 -0.41
N SER A 90 4.52 19.17 -1.07
CA SER A 90 4.58 19.42 -2.52
C SER A 90 4.94 18.18 -3.34
N PHE A 91 5.22 17.05 -2.69
CA PHE A 91 5.63 15.81 -3.34
C PHE A 91 4.53 14.76 -3.28
N SER A 92 4.58 13.80 -4.20
CA SER A 92 3.73 12.62 -4.22
C SER A 92 4.57 11.38 -4.42
N HIS A 93 4.21 10.30 -3.73
CA HIS A 93 4.75 8.98 -4.03
C HIS A 93 4.27 8.54 -5.41
N HIS A 94 5.19 8.05 -6.23
CA HIS A 94 4.90 7.47 -7.53
C HIS A 94 4.98 5.95 -7.46
N ASP A 95 6.13 5.43 -7.04
CA ASP A 95 6.33 4.00 -6.86
C ASP A 95 7.45 3.70 -5.86
N THR A 96 7.52 2.45 -5.41
CA THR A 96 8.57 1.95 -4.53
C THR A 96 9.09 0.61 -5.04
N GLU A 97 10.40 0.52 -5.23
CA GLU A 97 11.06 -0.70 -5.69
C GLU A 97 11.99 -1.24 -4.62
N THR A 98 12.02 -2.57 -4.44
CA THR A 98 12.96 -3.21 -3.52
C THR A 98 14.03 -3.94 -4.33
N THR A 99 15.27 -3.54 -4.17
CA THR A 99 16.43 -4.20 -4.79
C THR A 99 17.25 -4.89 -3.72
N ARG A 100 17.89 -6.02 -4.07
CA ARG A 100 18.82 -6.67 -3.14
C ARG A 100 20.09 -5.81 -3.06
N TYR A 101 20.50 -5.48 -1.83
CA TYR A 101 21.78 -4.81 -1.59
C TYR A 101 22.89 -5.78 -2.01
N ARG A 102 23.65 -5.42 -3.05
CA ARG A 102 24.86 -6.14 -3.46
C ARG A 102 26.02 -5.21 -3.17
N ASP A 103 26.81 -5.53 -2.16
CA ASP A 103 28.18 -5.04 -2.10
C ASP A 103 28.91 -5.68 -3.29
N GLU A 104 29.47 -4.88 -4.20
CA GLU A 104 30.16 -5.37 -5.40
C GLU A 104 31.34 -6.31 -5.05
N SER A 105 31.84 -6.23 -3.81
CA SER A 105 32.88 -7.10 -3.28
C SER A 105 32.43 -8.51 -2.88
N GLN A 106 31.13 -8.77 -2.70
CA GLN A 106 30.57 -10.06 -2.23
C GLN A 106 29.90 -10.89 -3.34
N ARG A 107 30.48 -10.90 -4.54
CA ARG A 107 29.87 -11.53 -5.72
C ARG A 107 29.58 -13.05 -5.59
N ASN A 108 30.10 -13.73 -4.57
CA ASN A 108 30.08 -15.20 -4.44
C ASN A 108 29.74 -15.77 -3.04
N ASP A 109 29.22 -14.98 -2.08
CA ASP A 109 28.82 -15.56 -0.78
C ASP A 109 27.31 -15.80 -0.68
N PRO A 110 26.83 -17.06 -0.80
CA PRO A 110 25.41 -17.40 -0.63
C PRO A 110 24.92 -17.27 0.82
N ALA A 111 25.81 -17.10 1.80
CA ALA A 111 25.50 -16.91 3.23
C ALA A 111 25.57 -15.44 3.67
N GLY A 112 25.87 -14.51 2.77
CA GLY A 112 25.88 -13.08 3.09
C GLY A 112 24.53 -12.64 3.65
N ASN A 113 24.53 -11.96 4.80
CA ASN A 113 23.37 -11.24 5.31
C ASN A 113 23.02 -10.11 4.33
N LEU A 114 22.41 -10.41 3.20
CA LEU A 114 22.15 -9.42 2.15
C LEU A 114 20.92 -8.60 2.58
N GLY A 115 21.16 -7.37 3.01
CA GLY A 115 20.09 -6.39 3.15
C GLY A 115 19.43 -6.07 1.81
N TYR A 116 18.37 -5.28 1.88
CA TYR A 116 17.68 -4.74 0.72
C TYR A 116 17.83 -3.23 0.72
N ARG A 117 17.85 -2.66 -0.48
CA ARG A 117 17.71 -1.23 -0.70
C ARG A 117 16.30 -0.95 -1.20
N LEU A 118 15.61 -0.03 -0.55
CA LEU A 118 14.30 0.43 -0.98
C LEU A 118 14.45 1.73 -1.77
N THR A 119 14.10 1.72 -3.04
CA THR A 119 14.07 2.92 -3.88
C THR A 119 12.67 3.53 -3.81
N VAL A 120 12.55 4.74 -3.27
CA VAL A 120 11.32 5.51 -3.22
C VAL A 120 11.31 6.50 -4.37
N ILE A 121 10.39 6.31 -5.30
CA ILE A 121 10.23 7.15 -6.48
C ILE A 121 9.13 8.17 -6.20
N VAL A 122 9.46 9.45 -6.34
CA VAL A 122 8.56 10.56 -6.01
C VAL A 122 8.42 11.50 -7.19
N THR A 123 7.39 12.33 -7.12
CA THR A 123 7.12 13.39 -8.08
C THR A 123 6.83 14.68 -7.34
N GLY A 124 7.22 15.81 -7.89
CA GLY A 124 7.01 17.11 -7.23
C GLY A 124 8.11 18.12 -7.56
N PRO A 125 7.83 19.41 -7.40
CA PRO A 125 8.76 20.47 -7.79
C PRO A 125 9.92 20.60 -6.80
N GLY A 126 11.05 21.09 -7.29
CA GLY A 126 12.19 21.50 -6.46
C GLY A 126 13.03 20.36 -5.90
N GLU A 127 13.83 20.70 -4.90
CA GLU A 127 14.71 19.78 -4.18
C GLU A 127 14.02 19.28 -2.91
N LEU A 128 14.21 17.99 -2.60
CA LEU A 128 13.73 17.44 -1.36
C LEU A 128 14.63 17.92 -0.22
N SER A 129 14.03 18.49 0.83
CA SER A 129 14.79 18.98 1.97
C SER A 129 15.36 17.81 2.79
N ARG A 130 16.31 18.12 3.67
CA ARG A 130 16.88 17.16 4.61
C ARG A 130 15.80 16.54 5.50
N GLU A 131 14.83 17.33 5.94
CA GLU A 131 13.68 16.87 6.73
C GLU A 131 12.80 15.94 5.90
N GLY A 132 12.58 16.22 4.61
CA GLY A 132 11.83 15.35 3.71
C GLY A 132 12.49 13.97 3.54
N LEU A 133 13.80 13.95 3.31
CA LEU A 133 14.59 12.72 3.27
C LEU A 133 14.50 11.95 4.60
N ALA A 134 14.63 12.66 5.72
CA ALA A 134 14.53 12.07 7.06
C ALA A 134 13.14 11.47 7.33
N GLN A 135 12.06 12.16 6.96
CA GLN A 135 10.70 11.66 7.09
C GLN A 135 10.50 10.35 6.33
N ILE A 136 11.00 10.26 5.10
CA ILE A 136 10.92 9.03 4.28
C ILE A 136 11.72 7.91 4.94
N THR A 137 13.02 8.12 5.12
CA THR A 137 13.97 7.09 5.55
C THR A 137 13.64 6.55 6.94
N CYS A 138 13.38 7.43 7.91
CA CYS A 138 13.07 6.99 9.27
C CYS A 138 11.69 6.33 9.38
N THR A 139 10.71 6.73 8.57
CA THR A 139 9.41 6.06 8.56
C THR A 139 9.52 4.63 8.05
N ILE A 140 10.27 4.40 6.95
CA ILE A 140 10.50 3.06 6.42
C ILE A 140 11.18 2.17 7.45
N ARG A 141 12.27 2.66 8.05
CA ARG A 141 13.05 1.92 9.05
C ARG A 141 12.25 1.61 10.33
N GLN A 142 11.37 2.51 10.76
CA GLN A 142 10.58 2.35 11.98
C GLN A 142 9.54 1.23 11.89
N ASN A 143 8.98 0.99 10.70
CA ASN A 143 7.92 0.00 10.50
C ASN A 143 8.47 -1.40 10.21
N LYS A 144 9.53 -1.77 10.94
CA LYS A 144 10.14 -3.11 10.97
C LYS A 144 10.50 -3.69 9.61
N GLN A 145 10.89 -2.85 8.67
CA GLN A 145 11.58 -3.28 7.47
C GLN A 145 13.05 -3.59 7.83
N GLU A 146 13.26 -4.55 8.74
CA GLU A 146 14.58 -4.92 9.28
C GLU A 146 15.54 -5.34 8.17
N SER A 147 14.98 -5.87 7.10
CA SER A 147 15.68 -6.26 5.88
C SER A 147 16.08 -5.06 5.00
N ILE A 148 15.49 -3.87 5.15
CA ILE A 148 15.83 -2.67 4.36
C ILE A 148 16.95 -1.90 5.03
N TRP A 149 18.16 -1.93 4.47
CA TRP A 149 19.34 -1.29 5.05
C TRP A 149 19.53 0.16 4.63
N SER A 150 19.21 0.47 3.38
CA SER A 150 19.27 1.83 2.84
C SER A 150 18.01 2.18 2.08
N VAL A 151 17.72 3.49 2.05
CA VAL A 151 16.62 4.06 1.27
C VAL A 151 17.21 4.99 0.24
N GLU A 152 17.02 4.67 -1.04
CA GLU A 152 17.34 5.58 -2.13
C GLU A 152 16.10 6.41 -2.47
N VAL A 153 16.24 7.71 -2.65
CA VAL A 153 15.09 8.56 -3.02
C VAL A 153 15.34 9.20 -4.37
N THR A 154 14.42 8.98 -5.30
CA THR A 154 14.55 9.45 -6.69
C THR A 154 13.32 10.24 -7.10
N ARG A 155 13.53 11.44 -7.65
CA ARG A 155 12.49 12.23 -8.32
C ARG A 155 12.35 11.77 -9.76
N LEU A 156 11.15 11.39 -10.18
CA LEU A 156 10.85 11.05 -11.56
C LEU A 156 10.51 12.28 -12.42
N PHE A 157 9.67 13.19 -11.90
CA PHE A 157 9.28 14.42 -12.59
C PHE A 157 8.96 15.56 -11.60
N PRO A 158 9.07 16.84 -12.00
CA PRO A 158 9.41 17.35 -13.34
C PRO A 158 10.91 17.31 -13.66
N GLY A 159 11.24 17.39 -14.95
CA GLY A 159 12.60 17.36 -15.48
C GLY A 159 13.17 15.94 -15.65
N PRO A 160 14.47 15.81 -15.92
CA PRO A 160 15.13 14.51 -15.95
C PRO A 160 15.08 13.86 -14.55
N PRO A 161 15.00 12.51 -14.48
CA PRO A 161 15.07 11.81 -13.21
C PRO A 161 16.31 12.21 -12.41
N LYS A 162 16.13 12.46 -11.11
CA LYS A 162 17.21 12.87 -10.21
C LYS A 162 17.19 12.01 -8.95
N THR A 163 18.29 11.33 -8.66
CA THR A 163 18.50 10.67 -7.37
C THR A 163 19.06 11.65 -6.35
N TRP A 164 18.56 11.57 -5.11
CA TRP A 164 19.15 12.26 -3.95
C TRP A 164 20.08 11.34 -3.15
N GLY A 165 20.45 10.18 -3.71
CA GLY A 165 21.35 9.22 -3.09
C GLY A 165 20.67 8.26 -2.12
N GLU A 166 21.48 7.43 -1.50
CA GLU A 166 21.09 6.46 -0.47
C GLU A 166 21.21 7.07 0.92
N HIS A 167 20.26 6.73 1.78
CA HIS A 167 20.11 7.31 3.11
C HIS A 167 19.82 6.24 4.16
N THR A 168 20.36 6.45 5.35
CA THR A 168 20.03 5.70 6.57
C THR A 168 19.37 6.61 7.60
N CYS A 169 18.50 6.08 8.47
CA CYS A 169 17.84 6.93 9.47
C CYS A 169 18.83 7.49 10.50
N PHE A 170 19.94 6.77 10.75
CA PHE A 170 21.01 7.20 11.63
C PHE A 170 21.60 8.57 11.27
N GLU A 171 21.67 8.92 9.98
CA GLU A 171 22.13 10.22 9.48
C GLU A 171 21.27 11.40 9.96
N TYR A 172 20.03 11.13 10.40
CA TYR A 172 19.03 12.11 10.77
C TYR A 172 18.69 12.11 12.26
N ARG A 173 19.47 11.41 13.09
CA ARG A 173 19.24 11.31 14.55
C ARG A 173 19.15 12.66 15.26
N ASP A 174 19.83 13.67 14.75
CA ASP A 174 19.76 15.04 15.26
C ASP A 174 18.40 15.70 15.01
N LEU A 175 17.62 15.24 14.03
CA LEU A 175 16.27 15.75 13.77
C LEU A 175 15.21 15.18 14.72
N ALA A 176 15.55 14.24 15.60
CA ALA A 176 14.59 13.68 16.55
C ALA A 176 13.96 14.76 17.45
N ALA A 177 12.64 14.72 17.65
CA ALA A 177 11.99 15.54 18.67
C ALA A 177 12.43 15.13 20.08
N LYS A 178 12.24 16.02 21.05
CA LYS A 178 12.62 15.76 22.45
C LYS A 178 11.92 14.49 22.96
N GLY A 179 12.71 13.53 23.46
CA GLY A 179 12.20 12.25 23.97
C GLY A 179 11.81 11.24 22.88
N VAL A 180 12.01 11.55 21.60
CA VAL A 180 11.83 10.60 20.50
C VAL A 180 13.14 9.90 20.21
N ARG A 181 13.09 8.57 20.12
CA ARG A 181 14.20 7.75 19.63
C ARG A 181 13.88 7.33 18.19
N LEU A 182 14.73 7.73 17.25
CA LEU A 182 14.65 7.27 15.87
C LEU A 182 15.20 5.84 15.75
N PRO A 183 14.73 5.06 14.76
CA PRO A 183 15.28 3.74 14.48
C PRO A 183 16.75 3.83 14.05
N PRO A 184 17.54 2.78 14.28
CA PRO A 184 18.92 2.70 13.81
C PRO A 184 19.00 2.65 12.28
#